data_AF-A0A2W1AZA5-F1
#
_entry.id   AF-A0A2W1AZA5-F1
#
_cell.length_a   1.000
_cell.length_b   1.000
_cell.length_c   1.000
_cell.angle_alpha   90.00
_cell.angle_beta   90.00
_cell.angle_gamma   90.00
#
_symmetry.space_group_name_H-M   'P 1'
#
loop_
_entity.id
_entity.type
_entity.pdbx_description
1 polymer ?
#
loop_
_entity_poly.entity_id
_entity_poly.type
_entity_poly.pdbx_seq_one_letter_code
_entity_poly.pdbx_strand_id
1 'polypeptide(L)'
;MSTVLSKSNANRYKGYLRSEIEAASMYKMLAQFEVDPEKSEIFEQLSQSEVKHARHWSEKLGNPIGDVTLHTYTPKLIYIRMVCYLFGPQKILPWLARIESKEIEA
;
A
#
# COMPACT_ATOMS: atom_id res chain seq x y z
N MET A 1 0.34 4.69 31.16
CA MET A 1 -0.13 3.29 31.21
C MET A 1 0.31 2.60 29.94
N SER A 2 1.40 1.84 30.00
CA SER A 2 1.93 1.10 28.86
C SER A 2 0.98 -0.04 28.54
N THR A 3 0.20 0.11 27.47
CA THR A 3 -0.74 -0.90 26.98
C THR A 3 0.03 -2.15 26.58
N VAL A 4 -0.06 -3.19 27.40
CA VAL A 4 0.43 -4.53 27.05
C VAL A 4 -0.32 -4.99 25.80
N LEU A 5 0.35 -4.99 24.65
CA LEU A 5 -0.20 -5.50 23.40
C LEU A 5 -0.56 -6.97 23.59
N SER A 6 -1.86 -7.28 23.65
CA SER A 6 -2.34 -8.65 23.53
C SER A 6 -1.81 -9.25 22.22
N LYS A 7 -1.39 -10.53 22.25
CA LYS A 7 -0.86 -11.23 21.06
C LYS A 7 -1.79 -11.14 19.85
N SER A 8 -3.11 -11.10 20.07
CA SER A 8 -4.11 -10.92 19.01
C SER A 8 -4.01 -9.54 18.34
N ASN A 9 -3.91 -8.47 19.14
CA ASN A 9 -3.74 -7.10 18.63
C ASN A 9 -2.39 -6.92 17.93
N ALA A 10 -1.33 -7.53 18.46
CA ALA A 10 -0.01 -7.50 17.83
C ALA A 10 -0.02 -8.19 16.45
N ASN A 11 -0.68 -9.33 16.30
CA ASN A 11 -0.81 -9.99 15.00
C ASN A 11 -1.66 -9.17 14.01
N ARG A 12 -2.75 -8.55 14.47
CA ARG A 12 -3.57 -7.67 13.63
C ARG A 12 -2.76 -6.46 13.13
N TYR A 13 -2.04 -5.79 14.01
CA TYR A 13 -1.21 -4.63 13.63
C TYR A 13 -0.06 -5.01 12.70
N LYS A 14 0.52 -6.21 12.84
CA LYS A 14 1.48 -6.74 11.85
C LYS A 14 0.84 -6.97 10.49
N GLY A 15 -0.41 -7.45 10.47
CA GLY A 15 -1.20 -7.59 9.25
C GLY A 15 -1.40 -6.25 8.56
N TYR A 16 -1.90 -5.24 9.29
CA TYR A 16 -2.06 -3.88 8.77
C TYR A 16 -0.75 -3.30 8.28
N LEU A 17 0.32 -3.35 9.08
CA LEU A 17 1.65 -2.88 8.68
C LEU A 17 2.09 -3.49 7.34
N ARG A 18 1.88 -4.80 7.14
CA ARG A 18 2.24 -5.48 5.89
C ARG A 18 1.41 -4.99 4.71
N SER A 19 0.09 -4.85 4.88
CA SER A 19 -0.82 -4.36 3.83
C SER A 19 -0.46 -2.93 3.40
N GLU A 20 -0.15 -2.07 4.36
CA GLU A 20 0.18 -0.65 4.12
C GLU A 20 1.52 -0.53 3.37
N ILE A 21 2.52 -1.34 3.72
CA ILE A 21 3.79 -1.41 2.97
C ILE A 21 3.55 -1.89 1.54
N GLU A 22 2.69 -2.89 1.35
CA GLU A 22 2.36 -3.42 0.02
C GLU A 22 1.65 -2.36 -0.84
N ALA A 23 0.67 -1.65 -0.27
CA ALA A 23 -0.05 -0.56 -0.94
C ALA A 23 0.88 0.62 -1.27
N ALA A 24 1.72 1.04 -0.32
CA ALA A 24 2.74 2.07 -0.55
C ALA A 24 3.65 1.71 -1.73
N SER A 25 4.13 0.46 -1.77
CA SER A 25 4.99 -0.04 -2.83
C SER A 25 4.28 -0.09 -4.18
N MET A 26 2.98 -0.39 -4.18
CA MET A 26 2.13 -0.37 -5.36
C MET A 26 2.05 0.99 -6.01
N TYR A 27 1.64 1.97 -5.22
CA TYR A 27 1.46 3.32 -5.70
C TYR A 27 2.80 3.94 -6.12
N LYS A 28 3.89 3.61 -5.43
CA LYS A 28 5.24 4.06 -5.83
C LYS A 28 5.63 3.52 -7.21
N MET A 29 5.35 2.23 -7.47
CA MET A 29 5.63 1.63 -8.76
C MET A 29 4.73 2.21 -9.86
N LEU A 30 3.44 2.42 -9.58
CA LEU A 30 2.51 3.04 -10.51
C LEU A 30 2.96 4.45 -10.90
N ALA A 31 3.36 5.28 -9.94
CA ALA A 31 3.90 6.61 -10.19
C ALA A 31 5.12 6.56 -11.14
N GLN A 32 6.02 5.59 -10.96
CA GLN A 32 7.23 5.47 -11.78
C GLN A 32 6.97 5.11 -13.26
N PHE A 33 5.89 4.38 -13.54
CA PHE A 33 5.57 3.90 -14.90
C PHE A 33 4.43 4.67 -15.57
N GLU A 34 3.76 5.57 -14.86
CA GLU A 34 2.70 6.40 -15.41
C GLU A 34 3.28 7.49 -16.32
N VAL A 35 2.64 7.68 -17.47
CA VAL A 35 3.08 8.64 -18.49
C VAL A 35 2.45 10.01 -18.25
N ASP A 36 1.24 10.02 -17.69
CA ASP A 36 0.53 11.24 -17.33
C ASP A 36 1.10 11.82 -16.01
N PRO A 37 1.75 13.00 -16.03
CA PRO A 37 2.41 13.56 -14.86
C PRO A 37 1.43 13.86 -13.71
N GLU A 38 0.18 14.24 -14.01
CA GLU A 38 -0.83 14.52 -12.99
C GLU A 38 -1.23 13.24 -12.25
N LYS A 39 -1.41 12.14 -12.99
CA LYS A 39 -1.70 10.83 -12.39
C LYS A 39 -0.51 10.25 -11.63
N SER A 40 0.70 10.43 -12.17
CA SER A 40 1.94 10.05 -11.49
C SER A 40 2.05 10.74 -10.13
N GLU A 41 1.73 12.03 -10.05
CA GLU A 41 1.75 12.78 -8.79
C GLU A 41 0.71 12.26 -7.80
N ILE A 42 -0.51 11.96 -8.25
CA ILE A 42 -1.54 11.35 -7.39
C ILE A 42 -1.06 10.02 -6.81
N PHE A 43 -0.47 9.14 -7.62
CA PHE A 43 0.08 7.88 -7.12
C PHE A 43 1.24 8.09 -6.13
N GLU A 44 2.10 9.08 -6.35
CA GLU A 44 3.16 9.41 -5.39
C GLU A 44 2.56 9.87 -4.05
N GLN A 45 1.53 10.72 -4.07
CA GLN A 45 0.84 11.17 -2.86
C GLN A 45 0.14 10.02 -2.12
N LEU A 46 -0.49 9.10 -2.85
CA LEU A 46 -1.09 7.89 -2.27
C LEU A 46 -0.03 7.01 -1.61
N SER A 47 1.10 6.77 -2.29
CA SER A 47 2.23 6.04 -1.72
C SER A 47 2.70 6.64 -0.39
N GLN A 48 2.83 7.96 -0.34
CA GLN A 48 3.25 8.69 0.87
C GLN A 48 2.21 8.58 2.00
N SER A 49 0.91 8.52 1.68
CA SER A 49 -0.14 8.30 2.68
C SER A 49 0.00 6.93 3.35
N GLU A 50 0.18 5.87 2.54
CA GLU A 50 0.34 4.51 3.07
C GLU A 50 1.65 4.33 3.86
N VAL A 51 2.72 5.04 3.49
CA VAL A 51 3.94 5.09 4.32
C VAL A 51 3.67 5.68 5.70
N LYS A 52 2.83 6.73 5.81
CA LYS A 52 2.45 7.31 7.10
C LYS A 52 1.63 6.32 7.93
N HIS A 53 0.71 5.59 7.31
CA HIS A 53 -0.05 4.53 7.99
C HIS A 53 0.87 3.39 8.46
N ALA A 54 1.80 2.93 7.61
CA ALA A 54 2.79 1.93 7.97
C ALA A 54 3.62 2.37 9.20
N ARG A 55 4.09 3.63 9.23
CA ARG A 55 4.77 4.19 10.41
C ARG A 55 3.89 4.15 11.66
N HIS A 56 2.62 4.56 11.54
CA HIS A 56 1.68 4.53 12.64
C HIS A 56 1.48 3.12 13.24
N TRP A 57 1.37 2.08 12.40
CA TRP A 57 1.23 0.71 12.87
C TRP A 57 2.53 0.15 13.45
N SER A 58 3.67 0.54 12.90
CA SER A 58 5.00 0.22 13.42
C SER A 58 5.23 0.81 14.82
N GLU A 59 4.82 2.06 15.06
CA GLU A 59 4.82 2.69 16.38
C GLU A 59 3.91 1.93 17.36
N LYS A 60 2.69 1.58 16.93
CA LYS A 60 1.75 0.78 17.74
C LYS A 60 2.26 -0.62 18.06
N LEU A 61 3.19 -1.17 17.29
CA LEU A 61 3.85 -2.45 17.56
C LEU A 61 5.05 -2.32 18.51
N GLY A 62 5.41 -1.10 18.91
CA GLY A 62 6.58 -0.82 19.74
C GLY A 62 7.91 -1.01 19.02
N ASN A 63 7.89 -1.12 17.68
CA ASN A 63 9.09 -1.23 16.85
C ASN A 63 9.06 -0.11 15.81
N PRO A 64 9.37 1.14 16.18
CA PRO A 64 9.36 2.28 15.27
C PRO A 64 10.42 2.05 14.19
N ILE A 65 9.98 1.77 12.98
CA ILE A 65 10.85 1.63 11.81
C ILE A 65 11.04 3.04 11.25
N GLY A 66 12.25 3.58 11.38
CA GLY A 66 12.58 4.92 10.88
C GLY A 66 12.44 5.04 9.36
N ASP A 67 12.73 3.95 8.64
CA ASP A 67 12.63 3.87 7.18
C ASP A 67 11.76 2.68 6.75
N VAL A 68 10.58 2.96 6.22
CA VAL A 68 9.66 1.93 5.74
C VAL A 68 10.23 1.35 4.44
N THR A 69 10.80 0.15 4.50
CA THR A 69 11.35 -0.53 3.32
C THR A 69 10.21 -1.00 2.43
N LEU A 70 10.03 -0.32 1.30
CA LEU A 70 9.06 -0.70 0.26
C LEU A 70 9.53 -1.97 -0.45
N HIS A 71 8.60 -2.89 -0.70
CA HIS A 71 8.88 -4.13 -1.41
C HIS A 71 8.56 -3.96 -2.89
N THR A 72 9.58 -4.04 -3.74
CA THR A 72 9.46 -3.78 -5.18
C THR A 72 8.88 -4.95 -5.99
N TYR A 73 8.57 -6.10 -5.36
CA TYR A 73 8.30 -7.37 -6.06
C TYR A 73 7.23 -8.27 -5.41
N THR A 74 6.07 -7.74 -5.00
CA THR A 74 4.92 -8.61 -4.70
C THR A 74 4.19 -9.03 -6.00
N PRO A 75 3.63 -10.26 -6.09
CA PRO A 75 2.98 -10.76 -7.31
C PRO A 75 1.83 -9.87 -7.80
N LYS A 76 1.11 -9.24 -6.86
CA LYS A 76 0.05 -8.27 -7.13
C LYS A 76 0.59 -7.04 -7.89
N LEU A 77 1.79 -6.58 -7.55
CA LEU A 77 2.46 -5.47 -8.22
C LEU A 77 2.95 -5.83 -9.61
N ILE A 78 3.48 -7.04 -9.77
CA ILE A 78 3.89 -7.55 -11.08
C ILE A 78 2.66 -7.64 -12.00
N TYR A 79 1.53 -8.12 -11.49
CA TYR A 79 0.28 -8.17 -12.23
C TYR A 79 -0.22 -6.78 -12.63
N ILE A 80 -0.29 -5.84 -11.68
CA ILE A 80 -0.72 -4.46 -11.96
C ILE A 80 0.20 -3.78 -12.97
N ARG A 81 1.52 -3.92 -12.82
CA ARG A 81 2.52 -3.43 -13.77
C ARG A 81 2.31 -4.01 -15.17
N MET A 82 2.06 -5.31 -15.28
CA MET A 82 1.77 -5.97 -16.56
C MET A 82 0.50 -5.41 -17.22
N VAL A 83 -0.58 -5.24 -16.46
CA VAL A 83 -1.85 -4.74 -17.00
C VAL A 83 -1.75 -3.26 -17.40
N CYS A 84 -1.06 -2.42 -16.60
CA CYS A 84 -0.79 -1.03 -16.95
C CYS A 84 0.06 -0.92 -18.23
N TYR A 85 1.09 -1.75 -18.37
CA TYR A 85 1.97 -1.75 -19.54
C TYR A 85 1.27 -2.22 -20.82
N LEU A 86 0.30 -3.14 -20.72
CA LEU A 86 -0.43 -3.69 -21.86
C LEU A 86 -1.64 -2.86 -22.30
N PHE A 87 -2.31 -2.15 -21.38
CA PHE A 87 -3.63 -1.53 -21.66
C PHE A 87 -3.76 -0.05 -21.28
N GLY A 88 -2.76 0.54 -20.61
CA GLY A 88 -2.87 1.86 -20.02
C GLY A 88 -3.81 1.92 -18.80
N PRO A 89 -3.72 2.97 -17.96
CA PRO A 89 -4.43 3.07 -16.67
C PRO A 89 -5.97 3.13 -16.80
N GLN A 90 -6.48 3.48 -17.99
CA GLN A 90 -7.89 3.80 -18.23
C GLN A 90 -8.82 2.56 -18.17
N LYS A 91 -8.28 1.35 -18.37
CA LYS A 91 -9.06 0.10 -18.32
C LYS A 91 -9.08 -0.57 -16.93
N ILE A 92 -8.25 -0.10 -16.00
CA ILE A 92 -8.02 -0.78 -14.70
C ILE A 92 -8.85 -0.17 -13.57
N LEU A 93 -9.21 1.12 -13.69
CA LEU A 93 -10.03 1.86 -12.73
C LEU A 93 -11.33 1.15 -12.31
N PRO A 94 -12.18 0.62 -13.22
CA PRO A 94 -13.41 -0.06 -12.80
C PRO A 94 -13.14 -1.40 -12.09
N TRP A 95 -11.96 -2.00 -12.25
CA TRP A 95 -11.59 -3.25 -11.59
C TRP A 95 -10.98 -3.00 -10.21
N LEU A 96 -10.19 -1.93 -10.04
CA LEU A 96 -9.61 -1.52 -8.76
C LEU A 96 -10.69 -1.11 -7.75
N ALA A 97 -11.71 -0.35 -8.19
CA ALA A 97 -12.87 0.01 -7.37
C ALA A 97 -13.62 -1.22 -6.80
N ARG A 98 -13.60 -2.34 -7.53
CA ARG A 98 -14.24 -3.60 -7.13
C ARG A 98 -13.41 -4.38 -6.11
N ILE A 99 -12.10 -4.16 -6.07
CA ILE A 99 -11.21 -4.73 -5.05
C ILE A 99 -11.32 -3.92 -3.75
N GLU A 100 -11.34 -2.59 -3.82
CA GLU A 100 -11.51 -1.74 -2.63
C GLU A 100 -12.88 -1.96 -1.94
N SER A 101 -13.95 -2.17 -2.71
CA SER A 101 -15.27 -2.47 -2.14
C SER A 101 -15.28 -3.73 -1.27
N LYS A 102 -14.32 -4.64 -1.46
CA LYS A 102 -14.21 -5.88 -0.68
C LYS A 102 -13.38 -5.73 0.60
N GLU A 103 -12.62 -4.65 0.75
CA GLU A 103 -11.90 -4.33 1.99
C GLU A 103 -12.74 -3.48 2.95
N ILE A 104 -13.83 -2.84 2.49
CA ILE A 104 -14.75 -2.06 3.33
C ILE A 104 -15.74 -2.95 4.11
N GLU A 105 -15.97 -4.19 3.67
CA GLU A 105 -16.92 -5.13 4.30
C GLU A 105 -16.29 -6.15 5.28
N ALA A 106 -14.98 -6.11 5.53
CA ALA A 106 -14.26 -7.07 6.39
C ALA A 106 -13.66 -6.44 7.66
#